data_AF-A0A524AZ35-F1
#
_entry.id   AF-A0A524AZ35-F1
#
_cell.length_a   1.000
_cell.length_b   1.000
_cell.length_c   1.000
_cell.angle_alpha   90.00
_cell.angle_beta   90.00
_cell.angle_gamma   90.00
#
_symmetry.space_group_name_H-M   'P 1'
#
loop_
_entity.id
_entity.type
_entity.pdbx_description
1 polymer ?
#
loop_
_entity_poly.entity_id
_entity_poly.type
_entity_poly.pdbx_seq_one_letter_code
_entity_poly.pdbx_strand_id
1 'polypeptide(L)'
;MRNFLMVSAVALGLSACATQTPAPAPAAAAPAAPAASAAPAAPAPQCWNGDAGAFMAVGTQAEISGVKVTCEKTADGKNAQWMGKKH
;
A
#
# COMPACT_ATOMS: atom_id res chain seq x y z
N MET A 1 -3.08 19.27 -32.36
CA MET A 1 -2.09 20.36 -32.21
C MET A 1 -2.28 21.02 -30.84
N ARG A 2 -1.16 21.42 -30.22
CA ARG A 2 -1.01 22.20 -28.98
C ARG A 2 -1.40 21.46 -27.69
N ASN A 3 -0.47 20.70 -27.09
CA ASN A 3 0.75 21.12 -26.39
C ASN A 3 0.43 21.99 -25.16
N PHE A 4 0.46 21.39 -23.97
CA PHE A 4 1.01 22.07 -22.81
C PHE A 4 1.81 21.07 -21.96
N LEU A 5 3.11 21.26 -22.08
CA LEU A 5 4.21 20.60 -21.41
C LEU A 5 4.38 21.15 -19.99
N MET A 6 4.89 20.27 -19.12
CA MET A 6 5.85 20.56 -18.04
C MET A 6 5.37 21.25 -16.76
N VAL A 7 5.68 20.60 -15.64
CA VAL A 7 6.43 21.13 -14.47
C VAL A 7 6.63 19.91 -13.56
N SER A 8 7.83 19.33 -13.48
CA SER A 8 8.92 19.71 -12.55
C SER A 8 8.45 19.66 -11.10
N ALA A 9 9.17 19.17 -10.11
CA ALA A 9 10.44 18.50 -9.95
C ALA A 9 10.51 18.30 -8.42
N VAL A 10 11.12 17.19 -7.98
CA VAL A 10 11.97 17.14 -6.77
C VAL A 10 11.40 17.70 -5.46
N ALA A 11 11.13 16.78 -4.52
CA ALA A 11 11.66 16.93 -3.16
C ALA A 11 11.76 15.55 -2.50
N LEU A 12 12.87 14.86 -2.82
CA LEU A 12 13.45 13.87 -1.92
C LEU A 12 13.85 14.62 -0.64
N GLY A 13 13.10 14.41 0.44
CA GLY A 13 13.36 14.97 1.76
C GLY A 13 13.41 13.89 2.82
N LEU A 14 14.29 12.90 2.62
CA LEU A 14 14.79 12.09 3.74
C LEU A 14 15.81 12.94 4.50
N SER A 15 15.44 13.38 5.69
CA SER A 15 16.37 13.90 6.71
C SER A 15 15.82 13.45 8.06
N ALA A 16 16.17 12.25 8.52
CA ALA A 16 17.42 11.89 9.20
C ALA A 16 17.50 12.44 10.63
N CYS A 17 17.46 11.51 11.59
CA CYS A 17 18.02 11.51 12.93
C CYS A 17 18.52 12.86 13.49
N ALA A 18 17.81 13.40 14.48
CA ALA A 18 18.46 14.10 15.58
C ALA A 18 18.74 13.08 16.69
N THR A 19 19.88 12.38 16.59
CA THR A 19 20.42 11.57 17.67
C THR A 19 21.00 12.49 18.73
N GLN A 20 20.25 12.73 19.82
CA GLN A 20 20.83 13.24 21.06
C GLN A 20 21.32 12.04 21.88
N THR A 21 22.63 11.92 22.03
CA THR A 21 23.28 10.88 22.86
C THR A 21 23.34 11.36 24.31
N PRO A 22 22.77 10.64 25.30
CA PRO A 22 23.16 10.77 26.69
C PRO A 22 24.21 9.70 27.04
N ALA A 23 25.19 10.11 27.83
CA ALA A 23 26.32 9.33 28.33
C ALA A 23 25.93 7.98 28.98
N PRO A 24 26.81 6.96 28.96
CA PRO A 24 26.50 5.65 29.53
C PRO A 24 26.47 5.71 31.06
N ALA A 25 25.31 5.39 31.64
CA ALA A 25 25.15 5.08 33.05
C ALA A 25 25.47 3.59 33.34
N PRO A 26 25.88 3.22 34.56
CA PRO A 26 26.35 1.88 34.91
C PRO A 26 25.27 0.81 34.69
N ALA A 27 25.70 -0.38 34.23
CA ALA A 27 24.83 -1.50 33.91
C ALA A 27 24.05 -2.02 35.14
N ALA A 28 22.78 -1.62 35.23
CA ALA A 28 21.77 -2.32 36.02
C ALA A 28 21.12 -3.41 35.14
N ALA A 29 20.85 -4.57 35.75
CA ALA A 29 20.29 -5.75 35.08
C ALA A 29 19.06 -5.40 34.21
N ALA A 30 19.15 -5.71 32.92
CA ALA A 30 18.13 -5.40 31.94
C ALA A 30 16.84 -6.17 32.24
N PRO A 31 15.68 -5.51 32.37
CA PRO A 31 14.39 -6.16 32.36
C PRO A 31 14.21 -6.90 31.03
N ALA A 32 13.64 -8.11 31.07
CA ALA A 32 13.32 -8.88 29.87
C ALA A 32 12.50 -8.00 28.91
N ALA A 33 13.00 -7.85 27.68
CA ALA A 33 12.35 -7.06 26.65
C ALA A 33 10.93 -7.62 26.39
N PRO A 34 9.89 -6.78 26.36
CA PRO A 34 8.56 -7.25 26.00
C PRO A 34 8.61 -7.85 24.60
N ALA A 35 8.01 -9.04 24.45
CA ALA A 35 7.92 -9.71 23.17
C ALA A 35 7.34 -8.76 22.12
N ALA A 36 8.06 -8.59 21.01
CA ALA A 36 7.64 -7.75 19.90
C ALA A 36 6.24 -8.21 19.46
N SER A 37 5.25 -7.35 19.67
CA SER A 37 3.89 -7.58 19.18
C SER A 37 3.95 -7.62 17.66
N ALA A 38 3.43 -8.67 17.05
CA ALA A 38 3.40 -8.81 15.60
C ALA A 38 2.71 -7.58 14.98
N ALA A 39 3.39 -6.94 14.02
CA ALA A 39 2.81 -5.81 13.32
C ALA A 39 1.48 -6.23 12.66
N PRO A 40 0.43 -5.39 12.68
CA PRO A 40 -0.82 -5.69 12.01
C PRO A 40 -0.57 -6.04 10.55
N ALA A 41 -1.16 -7.14 10.08
CA ALA A 41 -1.10 -7.51 8.69
C ALA A 41 -1.69 -6.37 7.83
N ALA A 42 -0.96 -5.97 6.79
CA ALA A 42 -1.46 -4.97 5.85
C ALA A 42 -2.77 -5.45 5.21
N PRO A 43 -3.76 -4.55 5.00
CA PRO A 43 -5.01 -4.92 4.37
C PRO A 43 -4.76 -5.52 2.99
N ALA A 44 -5.48 -6.60 2.67
CA ALA A 44 -5.39 -7.24 1.36
C ALA A 44 -5.87 -6.26 0.27
N PRO A 45 -5.28 -6.30 -0.94
CA PRO A 45 -5.73 -5.47 -2.04
C PRO A 45 -7.15 -5.86 -2.47
N GLN A 46 -7.93 -4.87 -2.89
CA GLN A 46 -9.34 -5.00 -3.26
C GLN A 46 -9.66 -4.11 -4.46
N CYS A 47 -10.73 -4.42 -5.19
CA CYS A 47 -11.22 -3.61 -6.30
C CYS A 47 -12.53 -2.94 -5.92
N TRP A 48 -12.67 -1.63 -6.19
CA TRP A 48 -13.92 -0.91 -5.97
C TRP A 48 -14.92 -1.20 -7.10
N ASN A 49 -16.11 -1.69 -6.77
CA ASN A 49 -17.21 -1.83 -7.71
C ASN A 49 -18.17 -0.63 -7.59
N GLY A 50 -18.27 0.17 -8.64
CA GLY A 50 -19.13 1.36 -8.69
C GLY A 50 -20.63 1.03 -8.68
N ASP A 51 -21.03 -0.09 -9.26
CA ASP A 51 -22.45 -0.50 -9.33
C ASP A 51 -22.94 -1.05 -7.98
N ALA A 52 -22.06 -1.75 -7.27
CA ALA A 52 -22.36 -2.29 -5.93
C ALA A 52 -22.05 -1.29 -4.80
N GLY A 53 -21.30 -0.23 -5.07
CA GLY A 53 -20.83 0.72 -4.05
C GLY A 53 -19.96 0.07 -2.97
N ALA A 54 -19.14 -0.92 -3.34
CA ALA A 54 -18.40 -1.75 -2.38
C ALA A 54 -17.02 -2.18 -2.90
N PHE A 55 -16.10 -2.44 -1.98
CA PHE A 55 -14.83 -3.11 -2.27
C PHE A 55 -15.03 -4.61 -2.37
N MET A 56 -14.52 -5.20 -3.45
CA MET A 56 -14.57 -6.63 -3.73
C MET A 56 -13.17 -7.25 -3.63
N ALA A 57 -13.10 -8.50 -3.20
CA ALA A 57 -11.84 -9.20 -3.04
C ALA A 57 -11.19 -9.54 -4.39
N VAL A 58 -9.86 -9.71 -4.38
CA VAL A 58 -9.14 -10.30 -5.51
C VAL A 58 -9.69 -11.70 -5.81
N GLY A 59 -9.86 -12.00 -7.09
CA GLY A 59 -10.46 -13.22 -7.62
C GLY A 59 -11.97 -13.11 -7.85
N THR A 60 -12.63 -12.07 -7.33
CA THR A 60 -14.05 -11.83 -7.61
C THR A 60 -14.25 -11.47 -9.08
N GLN A 61 -15.22 -12.12 -9.72
CA GLN A 61 -15.71 -11.74 -11.04
C GLN A 61 -16.96 -10.87 -10.87
N ALA A 62 -17.06 -9.81 -11.67
CA ALA A 62 -18.19 -8.90 -11.66
C ALA A 62 -18.54 -8.48 -13.09
N GLU A 63 -19.78 -8.08 -13.29
CA GLU A 63 -20.19 -7.35 -14.48
C GLU A 63 -20.41 -5.90 -14.06
N ILE A 64 -19.50 -5.02 -14.46
CA ILE A 64 -19.55 -3.59 -14.10
C ILE A 64 -19.95 -2.82 -15.35
N SER A 65 -21.10 -2.15 -15.30
CA SER A 65 -21.67 -1.41 -16.44
C SER A 65 -21.74 -2.25 -17.73
N GLY A 66 -22.08 -3.54 -17.62
CA GLY A 66 -22.17 -4.48 -18.74
C GLY A 66 -20.83 -5.09 -19.21
N VAL A 67 -19.71 -4.76 -18.57
CA VAL A 67 -18.40 -5.32 -18.88
C VAL A 67 -18.03 -6.39 -17.86
N LYS A 68 -17.81 -7.62 -18.34
CA LYS A 68 -17.32 -8.73 -17.50
C LYS A 68 -15.84 -8.53 -17.17
N VAL A 69 -15.56 -8.34 -15.89
CA VAL A 69 -14.23 -8.10 -15.35
C VAL A 69 -13.94 -9.05 -14.20
N THR A 70 -12.64 -9.30 -13.96
CA THR A 70 -12.15 -10.02 -12.79
C THR A 70 -11.26 -9.10 -11.98
N CYS A 71 -11.44 -9.05 -10.67
CA CYS A 71 -10.53 -8.32 -9.79
C CYS A 71 -9.24 -9.12 -9.69
N GLU A 72 -8.17 -8.65 -10.32
CA GLU A 72 -6.87 -9.32 -10.30
C GLU A 72 -5.87 -8.50 -9.48
N LYS A 73 -4.90 -9.18 -8.89
CA LYS A 73 -3.77 -8.52 -8.22
C LYS A 73 -2.86 -7.92 -9.29
N THR A 74 -2.35 -6.71 -9.06
CA THR A 74 -1.34 -6.12 -9.94
C THR A 74 -0.01 -6.88 -9.82
N ALA A 75 0.86 -6.76 -10.83
CA ALA A 75 2.14 -7.48 -10.86
C ALA A 75 3.06 -7.13 -9.67
N ASP A 76 2.99 -5.90 -9.17
CA ASP A 76 3.70 -5.45 -7.97
C ASP A 76 3.11 -6.01 -6.66
N GLY A 77 1.91 -6.61 -6.70
CA GLY A 77 1.29 -7.26 -5.57
C GLY A 77 0.81 -6.32 -4.46
N LYS A 78 0.81 -5.00 -4.67
CA LYS A 78 0.38 -4.01 -3.67
C LYS A 78 -1.08 -3.59 -3.88
N ASN A 79 -1.57 -3.69 -5.12
CA ASN A 79 -2.90 -3.25 -5.50
C ASN A 79 -3.69 -4.36 -6.20
N ALA A 80 -4.97 -4.09 -6.44
CA ALA A 80 -5.82 -4.88 -7.30
C ALA A 80 -6.52 -3.98 -8.32
N GLN A 81 -6.83 -4.52 -9.49
CA GLN A 81 -7.49 -3.81 -10.57
C GLN A 81 -8.47 -4.73 -11.30
N TRP A 82 -9.56 -4.15 -11.81
CA TRP A 82 -10.47 -4.84 -12.69
C TRP A 82 -9.82 -5.10 -14.05
N MET A 83 -9.67 -6.37 -14.39
CA MET A 83 -9.15 -6.83 -15.68
C MET A 83 -10.28 -7.36 -16.53
N GLY A 84 -10.36 -6.92 -17.78
CA GLY A 84 -11.29 -7.48 -18.76
C GLY A 84 -10.97 -8.95 -19.06
N LYS A 85 -11.97 -9.70 -19.53
CA LYS A 85 -11.76 -11.07 -20.03
C LYS A 85 -10.67 -11.04 -21.10
N LYS A 86 -9.56 -11.76 -20.88
CA LYS A 86 -8.59 -12.03 -21.94
C LYS A 86 -9.32 -12.82 -23.03
N HIS A 87 -9.28 -12.30 -24.26
CA HIS A 87 -9.97 -12.87 -25.43
C HIS A 87 -9.54 -14.32 -25.70
#